data_AF-A0A965KR49-F1
#
_entry.id   AF-A0A965KR49-F1
#
_cell.length_a   1.000
_cell.length_b   1.000
_cell.length_c   1.000
_cell.angle_alpha   90.00
_cell.angle_beta   90.00
_cell.angle_gamma   90.00
#
_symmetry.space_group_name_H-M   'P 1'
#
loop_
_entity.id
_entity.type
_entity.pdbx_description
1 polymer ?
#
loop_
_entity_poly.entity_id
_entity_poly.type
_entity_poly.pdbx_seq_one_letter_code
_entity_poly.pdbx_strand_id
1 'polypeptide(L)' 'LYFIADEDALYNPRLHRRYDVRDGIPVMLISEATTVSDAEHSRIMAKVSAQNIAPTFTE' A
#
# COMPACT_ATOMS: atom_id res chain seq x y z
N LEU A 1 -4.47 -0.81 5.85
CA LEU A 1 -3.20 -0.57 5.16
C LEU A 1 -2.55 -1.91 4.92
N TYR A 2 -1.93 -2.11 3.76
CA TYR A 2 -1.22 -3.34 3.40
C TYR A 2 0.23 -2.98 3.12
N PHE A 3 1.17 -3.69 3.75
CA PHE A 3 2.58 -3.53 3.43
C PHE A 3 2.96 -4.47 2.29
N ILE A 4 3.34 -3.89 1.16
CA ILE A 4 3.75 -4.60 -0.06
C ILE A 4 5.29 -4.63 -0.04
N ALA A 5 5.85 -5.67 0.58
CA ALA A 5 7.27 -5.74 0.94
C ALA A 5 8.20 -5.71 -0.29
N ASP A 6 7.79 -6.29 -1.40
CA ASP A 6 8.57 -6.30 -2.65
C ASP A 6 8.49 -4.99 -3.44
N GLU A 7 7.63 -4.06 -3.03
CA GLU A 7 7.53 -2.72 -3.59
C GLU A 7 7.94 -1.63 -2.59
N ASP A 8 8.45 -2.01 -1.41
CA ASP A 8 8.74 -1.13 -0.27
C ASP A 8 7.64 -0.06 -0.11
N ALA A 9 6.38 -0.50 -0.06
CA ALA A 9 5.24 0.41 -0.12
C ALA A 9 4.14 0.02 0.86
N LEU A 10 3.57 1.03 1.51
CA LEU A 10 2.35 0.92 2.31
C LEU A 10 1.15 1.39 1.48
N TYR A 11 0.18 0.51 1.25
CA TYR A 11 -1.00 0.80 0.46
C TYR A 11 -2.25 1.03 1.32
N ASN A 12 -3.00 2.08 0.99
CA ASN A 12 -4.30 2.39 1.58
C ASN A 12 -5.43 2.17 0.55
N PRO A 13 -6.17 1.04 0.64
CA PRO A 13 -7.26 0.74 -0.29
C PRO A 13 -8.47 1.65 -0.12
N ARG A 14 -8.64 2.34 1.01
CA ARG A 14 -9.78 3.25 1.24
C ARG A 14 -9.61 4.58 0.53
N LEU A 15 -8.35 5.05 0.43
CA LEU A 15 -8.00 6.34 -0.17
C LEU A 15 -7.37 6.20 -1.56
N HIS A 16 -7.13 4.98 -2.02
CA HIS A 16 -6.37 4.67 -3.23
C HIS A 16 -5.03 5.43 -3.22
N ARG A 17 -4.30 5.30 -2.11
CA ARG A 17 -3.00 5.97 -1.91
C ARG A 17 -1.92 4.97 -1.56
N ARG A 18 -0.74 5.18 -2.13
CA ARG A 18 0.49 4.46 -1.82
C ARG A 18 1.46 5.41 -1.13
N TYR A 19 2.13 4.91 -0.10
CA TYR A 19 3.17 5.60 0.63
C TYR A 19 4.45 4.78 0.51
N ASP A 20 5.53 5.39 0.07
CA ASP A 20 6.82 4.70 -0.04
C ASP A 20 7.39 4.44 1.36
N VAL A 21 8.09 3.32 1.52
CA VAL A 21 8.82 2.95 2.73
C VAL A 21 10.30 3.17 2.46
N ARG A 22 10.93 4.03 3.26
CA ARG A 22 12.36 4.36 3.15
C ARG A 22 13.01 4.00 4.48
N ASP A 23 14.08 3.21 4.44
CA ASP A 23 14.77 2.70 5.63
C ASP A 23 13.83 1.99 6.63
N GLY A 24 12.83 1.27 6.11
CA GLY A 24 11.80 0.59 6.92
C GLY A 24 10.73 1.52 7.52
N ILE A 25 10.73 2.82 7.20
CA ILE A 25 9.79 3.81 7.71
C ILE A 25 8.85 4.27 6.58
N PRO A 26 7.52 4.06 6.70
CA PRO A 26 6.55 4.58 5.75
C PRO A 26 6.48 6.11 5.77
N VAL A 27 6.69 6.74 4.61
CA VAL A 27 6.59 8.20 4.45
C VAL A 27 5.12 8.59 4.29
N MET A 28 4.45 8.87 5.41
CA MET A 28 3.03 9.23 5.45
C MET A 28 2.76 10.74 5.27
N LEU A 29 3.57 11.41 4.45
CA LEU A 29 3.35 12.82 4.09
C LEU A 29 2.39 12.90 2.90
N ILE A 30 1.36 13.74 3.00
CA ILE A 30 0.33 13.87 1.95
C ILE A 30 0.96 14.30 0.61
N SER A 31 1.96 15.18 0.63
CA SER A 31 2.67 15.67 -0.56
C SER A 31 3.53 14.61 -1.24
N GLU A 32 3.92 13.56 -0.52
CA GLU A 32 4.72 12.44 -1.05
C GLU A 32 3.87 11.20 -1.34
N ALA A 33 2.60 11.21 -0.94
CA ALA A 33 1.68 10.12 -1.22
C ALA A 33 1.37 10.06 -2.72
N THR A 34 1.46 8.86 -3.29
CA THR A 34 1.10 8.62 -4.69
C THR A 34 -0.35 8.17 -4.78
N THR A 35 -1.16 8.88 -5.57
CA THR A 35 -2.51 8.43 -5.93
C THR A 35 -2.41 7.22 -6.85
N VAL A 36 -3.19 6.19 -6.54
CA VAL A 36 -3.24 4.93 -7.27
C VAL A 36 -4.49 4.92 -8.16
N SER A 37 -4.32 4.62 -9.44
CA SER A 37 -5.44 4.46 -10.38
C SER A 37 -6.22 3.17 -10.09
N ASP A 38 -7.43 3.03 -10.63
CA ASP A 38 -8.26 1.83 -10.40
C ASP A 38 -7.62 0.55 -10.98
N ALA A 39 -6.92 0.67 -12.11
CA ALA A 39 -6.17 -0.44 -12.69
C ALA A 39 -5.05 -0.91 -11.75
N GLU A 40 -4.32 0.05 -11.17
CA GLU A 40 -3.24 -0.24 -10.25
C GLU A 40 -3.75 -0.73 -8.88
N HIS A 41 -4.86 -0.18 -8.39
CA HIS A 41 -5.59 -0.72 -7.23
C HIS A 41 -5.91 -2.20 -7.44
N SER A 42 -6.46 -2.56 -8.59
CA SER A 42 -6.81 -3.94 -8.90
C SER A 42 -5.58 -4.86 -8.91
N ARG A 43 -4.46 -4.40 -9.48
CA ARG A 43 -3.16 -5.11 -9.46
C ARG A 43 -2.69 -5.36 -8.02
N ILE A 44 -2.69 -4.31 -7.19
CA ILE A 44 -2.24 -4.39 -5.79
C ILE A 44 -3.15 -5.32 -4.97
N MET A 45 -4.48 -5.22 -5.13
CA MET A 45 -5.41 -6.07 -4.39
C MET A 45 -5.34 -7.54 -4.81
N ALA A 46 -5.14 -7.83 -6.10
CA ALA A 46 -4.90 -9.19 -6.57
C ALA A 46 -3.64 -9.78 -5.93
N LYS A 47 -2.59 -8.98 -5.80
CA LYS A 47 -1.33 -9.37 -5.15
C LYS A 47 -1.48 -9.60 -3.64
N VAL A 48 -2.19 -8.69 -2.95
CA VAL A 48 -2.55 -8.84 -1.53
C VAL A 48 -3.28 -10.17 -1.29
N SER A 49 -4.25 -10.50 -2.16
CA SER A 49 -4.98 -11.76 -2.08
C SER A 49 -4.10 -12.98 -2.38
N ALA A 50 -3.32 -12.94 -3.46
CA ALA A 50 -2.46 -14.05 -3.87
C ALA A 50 -1.37 -14.38 -2.82
N GLN A 51 -0.86 -13.36 -2.14
CA GLN A 51 0.18 -13.50 -1.10
C GLN A 51 -0.38 -13.59 0.32
N ASN A 52 -1.71 -13.56 0.49
CA ASN A 52 -2.39 -13.53 1.80
C ASN A 52 -1.83 -12.45 2.74
N ILE A 53 -1.57 -11.24 2.21
CA ILE A 53 -1.01 -10.14 3.00
C ILE A 53 -2.06 -9.67 4.00
N ALA A 54 -1.76 -9.82 5.29
CA ALA A 54 -2.62 -9.33 6.35
C ALA A 54 -2.64 -7.78 6.39
N PRO A 55 -3.79 -7.18 6.74
CA PRO A 55 -3.82 -5.75 7.04
C PRO A 55 -2.92 -5.42 8.24
N THR A 56 -2.27 -4.25 8.21
CA THR A 56 -1.38 -3.80 9.29
C THR A 56 -2.13 -3.14 10.46
N PHE A 57 -3.45 -3.22 10.49
CA PHE A 57 -4.31 -2.69 11.55
C PHE A 57 -5.12 -3.84 12.13
N THR A 58 -5.32 -3.81 13.43
CA THR A 58 -6.25 -4.69 14.13
C THR A 58 -7.64 -4.04 14.14
N GLU A 59 -8.70 -4.85 14.17
CA GLU A 59 -10.05 -4.36 14.53
C GLU A 59 -10.11 -3.87 15.97
#